data_AF-A3WX87-F1
#
_entry.id   AF-A3WX87-F1
#
_cell.length_a   1.000
_cell.length_b   1.000
_cell.length_c   1.000
_cell.angle_alpha   90.00
_cell.angle_beta   90.00
_cell.angle_gamma   90.00
#
_symmetry.space_group_name_H-M   'P 1'
#
loop_
_entity.id
_entity.type
_entity.pdbx_description
1 polymer ?
#
loop_
_entity_poly.entity_id
_entity_poly.type
_entity_poly.pdbx_seq_one_letter_code
_entity_poly.pdbx_strand_id
1 'polypeptide(L)'
;MKSLKLIGLALCAFLTLSVPTFAQDITVAVAGPMTGSESAFGRQLQNGAEQFLVDANNGGGVLNKKLTLFVGDDACDPKQARSIAERIASRGIPFVAGHFCSSSSIPASEAYADGNVLQITPATTNPQFTERKLWNVLRVCGRDDQQGIVAAEYIIKNFKDKNVAILNDKTTYGKGLADEIKKALNKAGFQEKMFESYNKGDKDFNSIVSRLKRDSIDLVFIGGYYQEAGLILRQMRDQGLKTILMAGDALNDKKFASITGPLAEGTLFTFGPDPRNKPTAKAIVEKFRARGIDPEGYTLYTYAAMQVWAQAVAKAGTTDPMKVMKVIKAGAWDTVLGKLEFDAKGDIKKIDYVIYKWDDKGNYAEIDPAI
;
A
#
# COMPACT_ATOMS: atom_id res chain seq x y z
N MET A 1 57.10 68.75 31.53
CA MET A 1 56.65 68.84 30.12
C MET A 1 56.60 67.41 29.57
N LYS A 2 55.40 66.83 29.40
CA LYS A 2 54.77 66.40 28.12
C LYS A 2 55.70 65.46 27.31
N SER A 3 55.39 64.19 27.00
CA SER A 3 54.16 63.56 26.47
C SER A 3 54.31 62.01 26.56
N LEU A 4 53.45 61.24 27.24
CA LEU A 4 52.14 60.65 26.84
C LEU A 4 52.10 59.76 25.58
N LYS A 5 51.88 58.45 25.84
CA LYS A 5 51.07 57.43 25.11
C LYS A 5 51.54 56.91 23.74
N LEU A 6 51.75 55.59 23.63
CA LEU A 6 50.72 54.61 23.21
C LEU A 6 51.34 53.18 23.21
N ILE A 7 50.96 52.35 24.19
CA ILE A 7 51.18 50.90 24.14
C ILE A 7 49.85 50.31 23.66
N GLY A 8 49.78 49.93 22.38
CA GLY A 8 48.63 49.27 21.78
C GLY A 8 48.59 47.80 22.21
N LEU A 9 47.69 47.48 23.13
CA LEU A 9 47.36 46.12 23.54
C LEU A 9 46.54 45.47 22.40
N ALA A 10 47.18 44.64 21.58
CA ALA A 10 46.49 43.83 20.57
C ALA A 10 45.74 42.68 21.24
N LEU A 11 44.53 42.94 21.71
CA LEU A 11 43.59 41.92 22.18
C LEU A 11 42.92 41.29 20.95
N CYS A 12 43.48 40.20 20.43
CA CYS A 12 42.81 39.37 19.43
C CYS A 12 41.58 38.70 20.06
N ALA A 13 40.43 39.36 19.94
CA ALA A 13 39.14 38.73 20.20
C ALA A 13 38.90 37.64 19.13
N PHE A 14 39.16 36.39 19.49
CA PHE A 14 38.65 35.22 18.76
C PHE A 14 37.12 35.21 18.91
N LEU A 15 36.43 35.93 18.03
CA LEU A 15 35.02 35.68 17.75
C LEU A 15 34.94 34.30 17.08
N THR A 16 34.65 33.28 17.87
CA THR A 16 34.21 31.98 17.37
C THR A 16 32.89 32.20 16.64
N LEU A 17 32.97 32.44 15.32
CA LEU A 17 31.83 32.34 14.43
C LEU A 17 31.39 30.88 14.45
N SER A 18 30.43 30.57 15.31
CA SER A 18 29.65 29.34 15.26
C SER A 18 28.89 29.35 13.94
N VAL A 19 29.50 28.87 12.86
CA VAL A 19 28.79 28.60 11.62
C VAL A 19 27.72 27.58 11.99
N PRO A 20 26.41 27.88 11.87
CA PRO A 20 25.39 26.87 12.07
C PRO A 20 25.67 25.78 11.02
N THR A 21 26.17 24.63 11.48
CA THR A 21 26.20 23.43 10.66
C THR A 21 24.73 23.11 10.39
N PHE A 22 24.24 23.50 9.21
CA PHE A 22 22.95 23.04 8.75
C PHE A 22 23.02 21.53 8.70
N ALA A 23 22.30 20.89 9.62
CA ALA A 23 22.25 19.44 9.70
C ALA A 23 21.69 18.92 8.36
N GLN A 24 22.45 18.06 7.67
CA GLN A 24 22.07 17.54 6.35
C GLN A 24 20.69 16.89 6.41
N ASP A 25 19.81 17.28 5.48
CA ASP A 25 18.45 16.74 5.32
C ASP A 25 18.44 15.21 5.25
N ILE A 26 17.35 14.60 5.72
CA ILE A 26 17.15 13.15 5.66
C ILE A 26 16.27 12.84 4.44
N THR A 27 16.82 12.17 3.45
CA THR A 27 16.03 11.66 2.32
C THR A 27 15.37 10.34 2.70
N VAL A 28 14.06 10.23 2.47
CA VAL A 28 13.30 8.97 2.50
C VAL A 28 12.75 8.66 1.11
N ALA A 29 12.38 7.41 0.85
CA ALA A 29 11.81 7.02 -0.43
C ALA A 29 10.32 6.65 -0.32
N VAL A 30 9.60 6.90 -1.41
CA VAL A 30 8.35 6.22 -1.75
C VAL A 30 8.56 5.52 -3.08
N ALA A 31 8.17 4.26 -3.20
CA ALA A 31 8.32 3.50 -4.42
C ALA A 31 7.06 2.69 -4.74
N GLY A 32 6.74 2.58 -6.03
CA GLY A 32 5.51 1.96 -6.50
C GLY A 32 5.28 2.23 -7.99
N PRO A 33 4.13 1.84 -8.55
CA PRO A 33 3.82 2.04 -9.95
C PRO A 33 3.44 3.50 -10.18
N MET A 34 4.40 4.38 -10.40
CA MET A 34 4.12 5.79 -10.66
C MET A 34 3.62 5.99 -12.09
N THR A 35 3.99 5.07 -12.99
CA THR A 35 3.48 4.97 -14.36
C THR A 35 2.79 3.64 -14.61
N GLY A 36 2.27 3.44 -15.82
CA GLY A 36 1.60 2.21 -16.22
C GLY A 36 0.15 2.11 -15.75
N SER A 37 -0.39 0.89 -15.83
CA SER A 37 -1.79 0.60 -15.58
C SER A 37 -2.21 0.85 -14.13
N GLU A 38 -1.29 0.68 -13.17
CA GLU A 38 -1.53 0.86 -11.74
C GLU A 38 -1.11 2.25 -11.21
N SER A 39 -0.86 3.21 -12.10
CA SER A 39 -0.41 4.58 -11.76
C SER A 39 -1.28 5.31 -10.74
N ALA A 40 -2.58 4.99 -10.68
CA ALA A 40 -3.48 5.54 -9.67
C ALA A 40 -3.03 5.17 -8.24
N PHE A 41 -2.58 3.93 -8.02
CA PHE A 41 -2.04 3.50 -6.73
C PHE A 41 -0.69 4.14 -6.44
N GLY A 42 0.21 4.28 -7.43
CA GLY A 42 1.45 5.05 -7.24
C GLY A 42 1.17 6.48 -6.79
N ARG A 43 0.14 7.11 -7.36
CA ARG A 43 -0.29 8.45 -6.95
C ARG A 43 -0.83 8.49 -5.52
N GLN A 44 -1.61 7.50 -5.09
CA GLN A 44 -2.05 7.36 -3.70
C GLN A 44 -0.86 7.25 -2.74
N LEU A 45 0.10 6.38 -3.06
CA LEU A 45 1.33 6.20 -2.28
C LEU A 45 2.10 7.52 -2.15
N GLN A 46 2.37 8.17 -3.29
CA GLN A 46 3.11 9.42 -3.32
C GLN A 46 2.38 10.55 -2.57
N ASN A 47 1.05 10.65 -2.68
CA ASN A 47 0.24 11.63 -1.95
C ASN A 47 0.37 11.46 -0.42
N GLY A 48 0.31 10.22 0.08
CA GLY A 48 0.47 9.91 1.49
C GLY A 48 1.86 10.28 2.01
N ALA A 49 2.90 9.94 1.25
CA ALA A 49 4.28 10.28 1.55
C ALA A 49 4.50 11.81 1.58
N GLU A 50 4.09 12.52 0.53
CA GLU A 50 4.25 13.97 0.41
C GLU A 50 3.55 14.72 1.55
N GLN A 51 2.32 14.33 1.90
CA GLN A 51 1.60 14.95 3.01
C GLN A 51 2.30 14.71 4.35
N PHE A 52 2.86 13.52 4.58
CA PHE A 52 3.64 13.26 5.79
C PHE A 52 4.86 14.17 5.87
N LEU A 53 5.61 14.34 4.78
CA LEU A 53 6.78 15.20 4.77
C LEU A 53 6.43 16.66 5.09
N VAL A 54 5.33 17.18 4.53
CA VAL A 54 4.84 18.53 4.83
C VAL A 54 4.58 18.67 6.33
N ASP A 55 3.85 17.72 6.91
CA ASP A 55 3.51 17.76 8.34
C ASP A 55 4.73 17.62 9.25
N ALA A 56 5.62 16.67 8.94
CA ALA A 56 6.85 16.44 9.70
C ALA A 56 7.77 17.67 9.64
N ASN A 57 7.99 18.25 8.46
CA ASN A 57 8.85 19.42 8.29
C ASN A 57 8.29 20.67 8.98
N ASN A 58 6.97 20.88 8.95
CA ASN A 58 6.33 21.94 9.72
C ASN A 58 6.44 21.72 11.23
N GLY A 59 6.56 20.47 11.66
CA GLY A 59 6.82 20.07 13.06
C GLY A 59 8.30 20.09 13.48
N GLY A 60 9.20 20.64 12.66
CA GLY A 60 10.65 20.69 12.98
C GLY A 60 11.47 19.54 12.38
N GLY A 61 10.86 18.67 11.59
CA GLY A 61 11.50 17.55 10.92
C GLY A 61 11.70 16.34 11.82
N VAL A 62 12.64 15.46 11.44
CA VAL A 62 13.01 14.26 12.19
C VAL A 62 14.47 14.41 12.64
N LEU A 63 14.74 14.24 13.93
CA LEU A 63 16.05 14.54 14.52
C LEU A 63 16.53 15.98 14.19
N ASN A 64 15.61 16.95 14.20
CA ASN A 64 15.83 18.35 13.83
C ASN A 64 16.36 18.55 12.40
N LYS A 65 16.10 17.60 11.50
CA LYS A 65 16.47 17.64 10.09
C LYS A 65 15.23 17.60 9.22
N LYS A 66 15.22 18.38 8.14
CA LYS A 66 14.12 18.32 7.17
C LYS A 66 14.15 16.99 6.44
N LEU A 67 12.97 16.48 6.11
CA LEU A 67 12.77 15.34 5.25
C LEU A 67 12.67 15.79 3.79
N THR A 68 13.31 15.04 2.90
CA THR A 68 13.12 15.12 1.45
C THR A 68 12.67 13.76 0.90
N LEU A 69 12.02 13.76 -0.27
CA LEU A 69 11.43 12.55 -0.86
C LEU A 69 12.15 12.15 -2.14
N PHE A 70 12.58 10.89 -2.19
CA PHE A 70 12.91 10.21 -3.44
C PHE A 70 11.69 9.42 -3.92
N VAL A 71 11.29 9.61 -5.17
CA VAL A 71 10.17 8.87 -5.79
C VAL A 71 10.74 7.85 -6.77
N GLY A 72 10.48 6.57 -6.50
CA GLY A 72 10.88 5.45 -7.35
C GLY A 72 9.70 4.89 -8.13
N ASP A 73 9.78 4.94 -9.46
CA ASP A 73 8.79 4.31 -10.33
C ASP A 73 9.21 2.87 -10.65
N ASP A 74 8.42 1.90 -10.20
CA ASP A 74 8.63 0.49 -10.52
C ASP A 74 7.72 -0.04 -11.64
N ALA A 75 6.73 0.73 -12.09
CA ALA A 75 5.71 0.32 -13.07
C ALA A 75 5.05 -1.06 -12.83
N CYS A 76 5.06 -1.56 -11.58
CA CYS A 76 4.72 -2.93 -11.22
C CYS A 76 5.54 -4.02 -11.95
N ASP A 77 6.74 -3.67 -12.42
CA ASP A 77 7.69 -4.57 -13.06
C ASP A 77 8.77 -5.03 -12.04
N PRO A 78 8.95 -6.35 -11.85
CA PRO A 78 9.93 -6.89 -10.89
C PRO A 78 11.39 -6.46 -11.13
N LYS A 79 11.81 -6.33 -12.40
CA LYS A 79 13.21 -5.98 -12.72
C LYS A 79 13.46 -4.50 -12.44
N GLN A 80 12.51 -3.64 -12.85
CA GLN A 80 12.55 -2.22 -12.56
C GLN A 80 12.50 -1.96 -11.06
N ALA A 81 11.64 -2.68 -10.32
CA ALA A 81 11.57 -2.59 -8.86
C ALA A 81 12.94 -2.88 -8.20
N ARG A 82 13.65 -3.93 -8.66
CA ARG A 82 14.99 -4.25 -8.16
C ARG A 82 16.00 -3.13 -8.47
N SER A 83 15.99 -2.57 -9.68
CA SER A 83 16.87 -1.47 -10.05
C SER A 83 16.59 -0.19 -9.24
N ILE A 84 15.32 0.13 -8.99
CA ILE A 84 14.94 1.22 -8.08
C ILE A 84 15.45 0.96 -6.66
N ALA A 85 15.36 -0.28 -6.18
CA ALA A 85 15.85 -0.64 -4.85
C ALA A 85 17.37 -0.45 -4.71
N GLU A 86 18.14 -0.90 -5.70
CA GLU A 86 19.59 -0.69 -5.77
C GLU A 86 19.95 0.80 -5.85
N ARG A 87 19.16 1.60 -6.57
CA ARG A 87 19.34 3.06 -6.65
C ARG A 87 19.05 3.76 -5.33
N ILE A 88 18.06 3.31 -4.58
CA ILE A 88 17.75 3.83 -3.23
C ILE A 88 18.89 3.47 -2.27
N ALA A 89 19.34 2.21 -2.28
CA ALA A 89 20.44 1.74 -1.45
C ALA A 89 21.77 2.48 -1.74
N SER A 90 22.16 2.60 -3.02
CA SER A 90 23.38 3.31 -3.42
C SER A 90 23.38 4.80 -3.08
N ARG A 91 22.21 5.40 -2.86
CA ARG A 91 22.06 6.78 -2.38
C ARG A 91 22.12 6.91 -0.86
N GLY A 92 22.25 5.80 -0.13
CA GLY A 92 22.24 5.78 1.33
C GLY A 92 20.89 6.17 1.94
N ILE A 93 19.80 6.01 1.18
CA ILE A 93 18.45 6.29 1.69
C ILE A 93 18.05 5.16 2.64
N PRO A 94 17.81 5.44 3.94
CA PRO A 94 17.65 4.40 4.95
C PRO A 94 16.27 3.72 4.93
N PHE A 95 15.30 4.32 4.25
CA PHE A 95 13.90 3.92 4.35
C PHE A 95 13.13 4.13 3.06
N VAL A 96 12.26 3.16 2.76
CA VAL A 96 11.28 3.23 1.69
C VAL A 96 9.88 2.84 2.20
N ALA A 97 8.90 3.70 1.91
CA ALA A 97 7.49 3.35 1.97
C ALA A 97 7.06 2.79 0.60
N GLY A 98 6.89 1.48 0.51
CA GLY A 98 6.62 0.80 -0.77
C GLY A 98 6.89 -0.70 -0.71
N HIS A 99 6.67 -1.46 -1.78
CA HIS A 99 6.01 -1.04 -3.02
C HIS A 99 4.51 -1.36 -2.95
N PHE A 100 3.80 -1.20 -4.07
CA PHE A 100 2.40 -1.61 -4.19
C PHE A 100 2.30 -3.09 -4.59
N CYS A 101 2.73 -3.43 -5.81
CA CYS A 101 2.62 -4.78 -6.34
C CYS A 101 3.50 -5.79 -5.59
N SER A 102 2.92 -6.93 -5.19
CA SER A 102 3.65 -8.03 -4.56
C SER A 102 4.81 -8.54 -5.44
N SER A 103 4.62 -8.56 -6.76
CA SER A 103 5.66 -8.91 -7.75
C SER A 103 6.85 -7.95 -7.74
N SER A 104 6.66 -6.70 -7.33
CA SER A 104 7.73 -5.68 -7.19
C SER A 104 8.36 -5.73 -5.80
N SER A 105 7.53 -5.72 -4.74
CA SER A 105 8.00 -5.66 -3.35
C SER A 105 8.87 -6.84 -2.94
N ILE A 106 8.54 -8.04 -3.39
CA ILE A 106 9.28 -9.26 -3.02
C ILE A 106 10.74 -9.20 -3.50
N PRO A 107 11.05 -9.06 -4.79
CA PRO A 107 12.45 -8.95 -5.23
C PRO A 107 13.12 -7.65 -4.78
N ALA A 108 12.40 -6.52 -4.68
CA ALA A 108 12.97 -5.28 -4.18
C ALA A 108 13.43 -5.39 -2.72
N SER A 109 12.67 -6.10 -1.87
CA SER A 109 13.01 -6.29 -0.45
C SER A 109 14.34 -6.98 -0.21
N GLU A 110 14.77 -7.86 -1.13
CA GLU A 110 16.07 -8.53 -1.06
C GLU A 110 17.19 -7.53 -1.37
N ALA A 111 17.05 -6.75 -2.44
CA ALA A 111 18.00 -5.68 -2.77
C ALA A 111 18.08 -4.61 -1.66
N TYR A 112 16.96 -4.28 -1.01
CA TYR A 112 16.95 -3.42 0.17
C TYR A 112 17.66 -4.05 1.36
N ALA A 113 17.49 -5.36 1.59
CA ALA A 113 18.13 -6.05 2.71
C ALA A 113 19.66 -6.05 2.55
N ASP A 114 20.14 -6.32 1.34
CA ASP A 114 21.57 -6.27 0.97
C ASP A 114 22.11 -4.84 1.05
N GLY A 115 21.30 -3.86 0.66
CA GLY A 115 21.62 -2.44 0.64
C GLY A 115 21.44 -1.70 1.97
N ASN A 116 21.15 -2.40 3.07
CA ASN A 116 20.82 -1.82 4.37
C ASN A 116 19.71 -0.75 4.31
N VAL A 117 18.55 -1.10 3.75
CA VAL A 117 17.37 -0.23 3.64
C VAL A 117 16.16 -0.90 4.28
N LEU A 118 15.46 -0.18 5.15
CA LEU A 118 14.20 -0.64 5.75
C LEU A 118 13.03 -0.39 4.81
N GLN A 119 12.19 -1.39 4.60
CA GLN A 119 10.98 -1.30 3.78
C GLN A 119 9.74 -1.49 4.64
N ILE A 120 8.86 -0.48 4.67
CA ILE A 120 7.48 -0.62 5.16
C ILE A 120 6.54 -0.52 3.96
N THR A 121 5.92 -1.62 3.55
CA THR A 121 4.93 -1.57 2.47
C THR A 121 3.58 -1.07 2.99
N PRO A 122 2.93 -0.14 2.27
CA PRO A 122 1.57 0.26 2.57
C PRO A 122 0.51 -0.68 1.97
N ALA A 123 0.87 -1.56 1.03
CA ALA A 123 -0.12 -2.21 0.15
C ALA A 123 0.23 -3.62 -0.36
N THR A 124 1.44 -4.15 -0.10
CA THR A 124 1.78 -5.51 -0.53
C THR A 124 1.19 -6.54 0.43
N THR A 125 0.22 -7.30 -0.07
CA THR A 125 -0.57 -8.25 0.73
C THR A 125 -0.10 -9.70 0.61
N ASN A 126 0.74 -10.05 -0.37
CA ASN A 126 1.14 -11.45 -0.52
C ASN A 126 1.90 -11.96 0.72
N PRO A 127 1.53 -13.14 1.28
CA PRO A 127 2.18 -13.73 2.44
C PRO A 127 3.70 -13.84 2.32
N GLN A 128 4.21 -14.22 1.14
CA GLN A 128 5.64 -14.42 0.90
C GLN A 128 6.50 -13.19 1.22
N PHE A 129 5.92 -11.98 1.19
CA PHE A 129 6.66 -10.78 1.52
C PHE A 129 7.33 -10.84 2.91
N THR A 130 6.64 -11.33 3.95
CA THR A 130 7.17 -11.44 5.33
C THR A 130 7.53 -12.88 5.76
N GLU A 131 7.16 -13.91 4.99
CA GLU A 131 7.48 -15.31 5.35
C GLU A 131 8.94 -15.71 5.01
N ARG A 132 9.68 -14.88 4.27
CA ARG A 132 11.07 -15.14 3.87
C ARG A 132 12.12 -14.82 4.95
N LYS A 133 11.69 -14.39 6.15
CA LYS A 133 12.57 -14.07 7.29
C LYS A 133 13.59 -12.96 7.00
N LEU A 134 13.27 -12.05 6.08
CA LEU A 134 14.09 -10.86 5.84
C LEU A 134 14.02 -9.92 7.05
N TRP A 135 15.15 -9.33 7.41
CA TRP A 135 15.23 -8.48 8.61
C TRP A 135 14.56 -7.12 8.42
N ASN A 136 14.45 -6.64 7.17
CA ASN A 136 14.15 -5.25 6.81
C ASN A 136 12.71 -4.99 6.37
N VAL A 137 11.83 -6.00 6.39
CA VAL A 137 10.46 -5.88 5.88
C VAL A 137 9.44 -5.73 6.99
N LEU A 138 8.48 -4.84 6.75
CA LEU A 138 7.25 -4.66 7.54
C LEU A 138 6.11 -4.30 6.59
N ARG A 139 4.86 -4.51 6.99
CA ARG A 139 3.68 -4.00 6.27
C ARG A 139 2.68 -3.35 7.21
N VAL A 140 2.04 -2.28 6.76
CA VAL A 140 0.93 -1.62 7.49
C VAL A 140 -0.45 -1.96 6.92
N CYS A 141 -0.51 -2.83 5.91
CA CYS A 141 -1.71 -3.47 5.39
C CYS A 141 -1.85 -4.92 5.91
N GLY A 142 -2.96 -5.57 5.57
CA GLY A 142 -3.17 -7.00 5.84
C GLY A 142 -2.46 -7.93 4.84
N ARG A 143 -2.79 -9.23 4.91
CA ARG A 143 -2.28 -10.28 4.01
C ARG A 143 -3.38 -11.01 3.23
N ASP A 144 -3.02 -11.58 2.09
CA ASP A 144 -3.95 -12.32 1.22
C ASP A 144 -4.49 -13.61 1.84
N ASP A 145 -3.76 -14.26 2.74
CA ASP A 145 -4.25 -15.45 3.46
C ASP A 145 -5.34 -15.12 4.47
N GLN A 146 -5.41 -13.86 4.93
CA GLN A 146 -6.51 -13.37 5.78
C GLN A 146 -7.63 -12.78 4.93
N GLN A 147 -7.28 -11.99 3.92
CA GLN A 147 -8.23 -11.43 2.97
C GLN A 147 -9.04 -12.55 2.28
N GLY A 148 -8.37 -13.63 1.89
CA GLY A 148 -8.99 -14.76 1.23
C GLY A 148 -9.96 -15.53 2.11
N ILE A 149 -9.71 -15.61 3.43
CA ILE A 149 -10.66 -16.18 4.39
C ILE A 149 -11.93 -15.32 4.44
N VAL A 150 -11.80 -14.00 4.60
CA VAL A 150 -12.96 -13.09 4.66
C VAL A 150 -13.79 -13.15 3.37
N ALA A 151 -13.14 -13.16 2.20
CA ALA A 151 -13.83 -13.32 0.93
C ALA A 151 -14.55 -14.67 0.83
N ALA A 152 -13.88 -15.77 1.20
CA ALA A 152 -14.47 -17.11 1.15
C ALA A 152 -15.66 -17.25 2.11
N GLU A 153 -15.57 -16.73 3.33
CA GLU A 153 -16.68 -16.73 4.30
C GLU A 153 -17.90 -15.99 3.77
N TYR A 154 -17.69 -14.82 3.13
CA TYR A 154 -18.77 -14.09 2.49
C TYR A 154 -19.42 -14.88 1.35
N ILE A 155 -18.61 -15.51 0.49
CA ILE A 155 -19.09 -16.35 -0.61
C ILE A 155 -19.89 -17.55 -0.08
N ILE A 156 -19.36 -18.28 0.90
CA ILE A 156 -20.05 -19.46 1.47
C ILE A 156 -21.40 -19.08 2.07
N LYS A 157 -21.47 -17.93 2.73
CA LYS A 157 -22.69 -17.48 3.39
C LYS A 157 -23.77 -17.03 2.41
N ASN A 158 -23.40 -16.28 1.38
CA ASN A 158 -24.34 -15.60 0.49
C ASN A 158 -24.54 -16.31 -0.86
N PHE A 159 -23.63 -17.22 -1.22
CA PHE A 159 -23.58 -17.89 -2.52
C PHE A 159 -23.43 -19.41 -2.38
N LYS A 160 -23.79 -20.00 -1.22
CA LYS A 160 -23.63 -21.44 -0.91
C LYS A 160 -24.09 -22.40 -2.02
N ASP A 161 -25.24 -22.12 -2.62
CA ASP A 161 -25.88 -22.98 -3.63
C ASP A 161 -25.74 -22.40 -5.06
N LYS A 162 -24.73 -21.55 -5.25
CA LYS A 162 -24.51 -20.80 -6.49
C LYS A 162 -23.24 -21.25 -7.20
N ASN A 163 -23.21 -21.07 -8.52
CA ASN A 163 -22.03 -21.36 -9.32
C ASN A 163 -21.02 -20.22 -9.16
N VAL A 164 -19.87 -20.50 -8.53
CA VAL A 164 -18.80 -19.53 -8.35
C VAL A 164 -17.64 -19.84 -9.29
N ALA A 165 -17.12 -18.82 -9.96
CA ALA A 165 -15.86 -18.87 -10.70
C ALA A 165 -14.78 -18.06 -9.99
N ILE A 166 -13.53 -18.45 -10.17
CA ILE A 166 -12.36 -17.72 -9.72
C ILE A 166 -11.44 -17.51 -10.92
N LEU A 167 -11.12 -16.25 -11.22
CA LEU A 167 -10.17 -15.87 -12.25
C LEU A 167 -8.95 -15.22 -11.61
N ASN A 168 -7.78 -15.35 -12.24
CA ASN A 168 -6.57 -14.65 -11.82
C ASN A 168 -5.75 -14.11 -13.00
N ASP A 169 -5.01 -13.03 -12.76
CA ASP A 169 -4.18 -12.35 -13.75
C ASP A 169 -2.75 -12.93 -13.93
N LYS A 170 -2.48 -14.10 -13.31
CA LYS A 170 -1.18 -14.79 -13.23
C LYS A 170 -0.07 -14.05 -12.47
N THR A 171 -0.32 -12.84 -11.97
CA THR A 171 0.67 -12.11 -11.17
C THR A 171 0.84 -12.74 -9.79
N THR A 172 1.94 -12.43 -9.11
CA THR A 172 2.19 -12.89 -7.74
C THR A 172 1.07 -12.51 -6.76
N TYR A 173 0.46 -11.33 -6.93
CA TYR A 173 -0.68 -10.90 -6.12
C TYR A 173 -1.96 -11.60 -6.58
N GLY A 174 -2.35 -11.44 -7.84
CA GLY A 174 -3.65 -11.89 -8.31
C GLY A 174 -3.82 -13.40 -8.22
N LYS A 175 -2.81 -14.17 -8.62
CA LYS A 175 -2.81 -15.62 -8.42
C LYS A 175 -2.75 -15.99 -6.93
N GLY A 176 -1.93 -15.31 -6.13
CA GLY A 176 -1.79 -15.59 -4.70
C GLY A 176 -3.11 -15.44 -3.93
N LEU A 177 -3.83 -14.34 -4.17
CA LEU A 177 -5.14 -14.11 -3.56
C LEU A 177 -6.20 -15.11 -4.05
N ALA A 178 -6.23 -15.38 -5.35
CA ALA A 178 -7.15 -16.38 -5.91
C ALA A 178 -6.91 -17.79 -5.34
N ASP A 179 -5.65 -18.18 -5.15
CA ASP A 179 -5.28 -19.46 -4.56
C ASP A 179 -5.68 -19.55 -3.08
N GLU A 180 -5.49 -18.49 -2.28
CA GLU A 180 -5.90 -18.47 -0.87
C GLU A 180 -7.43 -18.53 -0.71
N ILE A 181 -8.19 -17.86 -1.59
CA ILE A 181 -9.66 -17.96 -1.60
C ILE A 181 -10.11 -19.35 -1.99
N LYS A 182 -9.58 -19.90 -3.09
CA LYS A 182 -9.87 -21.28 -3.51
C LYS A 182 -9.61 -22.26 -2.36
N LYS A 183 -8.47 -22.12 -1.69
CA LYS A 183 -8.08 -22.95 -0.54
C LYS A 183 -9.07 -22.81 0.62
N ALA A 184 -9.49 -21.60 0.97
CA ALA A 184 -10.46 -21.35 2.04
C ALA A 184 -11.85 -21.92 1.70
N LEU A 185 -12.35 -21.70 0.48
CA LEU A 185 -13.61 -22.28 -0.02
C LEU A 185 -13.57 -23.81 0.03
N ASN A 186 -12.52 -24.41 -0.55
CA ASN A 186 -12.39 -25.86 -0.63
C ASN A 186 -12.29 -26.51 0.75
N LYS A 187 -11.60 -25.87 1.70
CA LYS A 187 -11.52 -26.32 3.10
C LYS A 187 -12.89 -26.35 3.77
N ALA A 188 -13.79 -25.46 3.39
CA ALA A 188 -15.17 -25.40 3.87
C ALA A 188 -16.15 -26.30 3.08
N GLY A 189 -15.64 -27.11 2.14
CA GLY A 189 -16.46 -28.00 1.32
C GLY A 189 -17.16 -27.31 0.15
N PHE A 190 -16.86 -26.04 -0.12
CA PHE A 190 -17.36 -25.31 -1.28
C PHE A 190 -16.34 -25.43 -2.42
N GLN A 191 -16.73 -26.01 -3.56
CA GLN A 191 -15.85 -26.11 -4.73
C GLN A 191 -16.26 -25.07 -5.77
N GLU A 192 -15.29 -24.32 -6.29
CA GLU A 192 -15.57 -23.42 -7.42
C GLU A 192 -15.84 -24.23 -8.70
N LYS A 193 -16.75 -23.73 -9.54
CA LYS A 193 -17.10 -24.38 -10.81
C LYS A 193 -16.05 -24.14 -11.89
N MET A 194 -15.32 -23.04 -11.78
CA MET A 194 -14.30 -22.63 -12.73
C MET A 194 -13.15 -21.97 -11.99
N PHE A 195 -11.93 -22.41 -12.30
CA PHE A 195 -10.70 -21.75 -11.87
C PHE A 195 -9.82 -21.53 -13.10
N GLU A 196 -9.74 -20.30 -13.57
CA GLU A 196 -9.04 -19.96 -14.80
C GLU A 196 -8.13 -18.74 -14.62
N SER A 197 -7.29 -18.50 -15.63
CA SER A 197 -6.38 -17.36 -15.64
C SER A 197 -6.48 -16.58 -16.94
N TYR A 198 -6.30 -15.27 -16.87
CA TYR A 198 -6.06 -14.37 -18.00
C TYR A 198 -4.67 -13.73 -17.84
N ASN A 199 -4.17 -13.02 -18.85
CA ASN A 199 -2.91 -12.29 -18.71
C ASN A 199 -3.19 -10.84 -18.32
N LYS A 200 -2.43 -10.30 -17.37
CA LYS A 200 -2.39 -8.86 -17.12
C LYS A 200 -2.12 -8.12 -18.43
N GLY A 201 -2.89 -7.06 -18.71
CA GLY A 201 -2.79 -6.28 -19.93
C GLY A 201 -3.71 -6.73 -21.07
N ASP A 202 -4.29 -7.95 -21.00
CA ASP A 202 -5.32 -8.39 -21.94
C ASP A 202 -6.49 -7.39 -21.93
N LYS A 203 -7.09 -7.17 -23.11
CA LYS A 203 -8.25 -6.27 -23.27
C LYS A 203 -9.50 -6.98 -23.77
N ASP A 204 -9.34 -8.18 -24.33
CA ASP A 204 -10.44 -9.02 -24.81
C ASP A 204 -10.58 -10.24 -23.89
N PHE A 205 -11.71 -10.31 -23.20
CA PHE A 205 -12.09 -11.39 -22.30
C PHE A 205 -13.31 -12.14 -22.82
N ASN A 206 -13.73 -11.93 -24.07
CA ASN A 206 -14.99 -12.47 -24.61
C ASN A 206 -15.08 -13.99 -24.45
N SER A 207 -13.97 -14.70 -24.69
CA SER A 207 -13.90 -16.16 -24.55
C SER A 207 -14.15 -16.61 -23.10
N ILE A 208 -13.53 -15.97 -22.12
CA ILE A 208 -13.73 -16.26 -20.69
C ILE A 208 -15.18 -15.93 -20.30
N VAL A 209 -15.68 -14.76 -20.70
CA VAL A 209 -17.05 -14.34 -20.41
C VAL A 209 -18.10 -15.29 -21.00
N SER A 210 -17.89 -15.77 -22.22
CA SER A 210 -18.77 -16.77 -22.83
C SER A 210 -18.78 -18.09 -22.06
N ARG A 211 -17.65 -18.49 -21.46
CA ARG A 211 -17.60 -19.64 -20.55
C ARG A 211 -18.35 -19.36 -19.25
N LEU A 212 -18.18 -18.19 -18.63
CA LEU A 212 -18.95 -17.79 -17.45
C LEU A 212 -20.46 -17.89 -17.71
N LYS A 213 -20.91 -17.46 -18.91
CA LYS A 213 -22.31 -17.55 -19.34
C LYS A 213 -22.79 -19.00 -19.48
N ARG A 214 -22.04 -19.80 -20.24
CA ARG A 214 -22.35 -21.21 -20.49
C ARG A 214 -22.44 -21.99 -19.18
N ASP A 215 -21.51 -21.73 -18.27
CA ASP A 215 -21.44 -22.44 -16.99
C ASP A 215 -22.38 -21.83 -15.93
N SER A 216 -23.20 -20.85 -16.32
CA SER A 216 -24.22 -20.20 -15.49
C SER A 216 -23.63 -19.67 -14.18
N ILE A 217 -22.49 -19.00 -14.25
CA ILE A 217 -21.78 -18.44 -13.09
C ILE A 217 -22.61 -17.30 -12.47
N ASP A 218 -22.87 -17.40 -11.18
CA ASP A 218 -23.60 -16.41 -10.38
C ASP A 218 -22.66 -15.36 -9.78
N LEU A 219 -21.46 -15.77 -9.35
CA LEU A 219 -20.41 -14.89 -8.86
C LEU A 219 -19.06 -15.27 -9.47
N VAL A 220 -18.30 -14.27 -9.91
CA VAL A 220 -16.92 -14.42 -10.35
C VAL A 220 -16.01 -13.62 -9.42
N PHE A 221 -15.09 -14.31 -8.75
CA PHE A 221 -14.00 -13.67 -8.02
C PHE A 221 -12.82 -13.37 -8.96
N ILE A 222 -12.26 -12.17 -8.90
CA ILE A 222 -11.10 -11.75 -9.68
C ILE A 222 -9.91 -11.49 -8.74
N GLY A 223 -8.91 -12.38 -8.82
CA GLY A 223 -7.58 -12.12 -8.30
C GLY A 223 -6.78 -11.28 -9.29
N GLY A 224 -6.85 -9.95 -9.16
CA GLY A 224 -6.20 -9.02 -10.06
C GLY A 224 -6.54 -7.55 -9.73
N TYR A 225 -6.29 -6.66 -10.69
CA TYR A 225 -6.42 -5.20 -10.51
C TYR A 225 -7.69 -4.62 -11.16
N TYR A 226 -8.02 -3.38 -10.81
CA TYR A 226 -9.24 -2.71 -11.28
C TYR A 226 -9.38 -2.62 -12.81
N GLN A 227 -8.29 -2.61 -13.57
CA GLN A 227 -8.34 -2.44 -15.03
C GLN A 227 -8.99 -3.63 -15.71
N GLU A 228 -8.42 -4.83 -15.54
CA GLU A 228 -8.96 -6.05 -16.12
C GLU A 228 -10.30 -6.41 -15.49
N ALA A 229 -10.47 -6.23 -14.17
CA ALA A 229 -11.76 -6.45 -13.52
C ALA A 229 -12.89 -5.59 -14.12
N GLY A 230 -12.61 -4.30 -14.37
CA GLY A 230 -13.58 -3.40 -15.01
C GLY A 230 -13.91 -3.78 -16.45
N LEU A 231 -12.92 -4.22 -17.23
CA LEU A 231 -13.13 -4.70 -18.60
C LEU A 231 -13.91 -6.02 -18.64
N ILE A 232 -13.61 -6.96 -17.74
CA ILE A 232 -14.36 -8.21 -17.58
C ILE A 232 -15.81 -7.90 -17.23
N LEU A 233 -16.06 -7.01 -16.27
CA LEU A 233 -17.42 -6.61 -15.88
C LEU A 233 -18.21 -6.02 -17.05
N ARG A 234 -17.59 -5.12 -17.83
CA ARG A 234 -18.23 -4.55 -19.02
C ARG A 234 -18.61 -5.62 -20.04
N GLN A 235 -17.66 -6.50 -20.38
CA GLN A 235 -17.90 -7.55 -21.36
C GLN A 235 -18.92 -8.59 -20.86
N MET A 236 -18.98 -8.86 -19.56
CA MET A 236 -20.07 -9.63 -18.95
C MET A 236 -21.44 -8.99 -19.20
N ARG A 237 -21.56 -7.67 -19.00
CA ARG A 237 -22.82 -6.94 -19.22
C ARG A 237 -23.18 -6.87 -20.70
N ASP A 238 -22.21 -6.65 -21.58
CA ASP A 238 -22.38 -6.66 -23.04
C ASP A 238 -22.91 -8.03 -23.54
N GLN A 239 -22.49 -9.13 -22.91
CA GLN A 239 -22.98 -10.48 -23.21
C GLN A 239 -24.26 -10.86 -22.43
N GLY A 240 -24.85 -9.94 -21.66
CA GLY A 240 -26.11 -10.11 -20.94
C GLY A 240 -26.01 -10.91 -19.64
N LEU A 241 -24.82 -11.09 -19.07
CA LEU A 241 -24.64 -11.75 -17.77
C LEU A 241 -25.01 -10.79 -16.64
N LYS A 242 -25.73 -11.31 -15.65
CA LYS A 242 -26.03 -10.63 -14.36
C LYS A 242 -25.10 -11.08 -13.22
N THR A 243 -24.08 -11.87 -13.54
CA THR A 243 -23.06 -12.37 -12.60
C THR A 243 -22.50 -11.22 -11.77
N ILE A 244 -22.38 -11.45 -10.47
CA ILE A 244 -21.75 -10.53 -9.51
C ILE A 244 -20.23 -10.66 -9.65
N LEU A 245 -19.53 -9.53 -9.75
CA LEU A 245 -18.08 -9.51 -9.68
C LEU A 245 -17.67 -9.26 -8.23
N MET A 246 -16.72 -10.05 -7.74
CA MET A 246 -16.02 -9.81 -6.48
C MET A 246 -14.51 -9.75 -6.74
N ALA A 247 -13.76 -8.94 -5.99
CA ALA A 247 -12.31 -8.89 -6.09
C ALA A 247 -11.63 -8.57 -4.75
N GLY A 248 -10.30 -8.42 -4.79
CA GLY A 248 -9.48 -8.00 -3.65
C GLY A 248 -9.35 -6.48 -3.47
N ASP A 249 -8.42 -6.10 -2.62
CA ASP A 249 -8.09 -4.72 -2.25
C ASP A 249 -7.71 -3.83 -3.44
N ALA A 250 -7.19 -4.41 -4.52
CA ALA A 250 -6.82 -3.71 -5.74
C ALA A 250 -8.01 -3.17 -6.57
N LEU A 251 -9.25 -3.31 -6.09
CA LEU A 251 -10.41 -2.58 -6.59
C LEU A 251 -10.65 -1.25 -5.90
N ASN A 252 -9.97 -0.94 -4.79
CA ASN A 252 -10.20 0.27 -4.00
C ASN A 252 -9.59 1.54 -4.63
N ASP A 253 -10.07 1.90 -5.81
CA ASP A 253 -9.76 3.14 -6.51
C ASP A 253 -10.92 3.53 -7.44
N LYS A 254 -11.31 4.81 -7.45
CA LYS A 254 -12.41 5.31 -8.31
C LYS A 254 -12.16 5.16 -9.82
N LYS A 255 -10.94 4.82 -10.25
CA LYS A 255 -10.66 4.39 -11.62
C LYS A 255 -11.44 3.14 -12.01
N PHE A 256 -11.77 2.25 -11.07
CA PHE A 256 -12.68 1.13 -11.34
C PHE A 256 -14.03 1.64 -11.86
N ALA A 257 -14.69 2.51 -11.07
CA ALA A 257 -15.96 3.13 -11.47
C ALA A 257 -15.85 3.98 -12.74
N SER A 258 -14.70 4.61 -12.98
CA SER A 258 -14.44 5.36 -14.22
C SER A 258 -14.44 4.46 -15.46
N ILE A 259 -14.03 3.19 -15.32
CA ILE A 259 -14.04 2.21 -16.42
C ILE A 259 -15.45 1.69 -16.67
N THR A 260 -16.17 1.38 -15.59
CA THR A 260 -17.44 0.63 -15.63
C THR A 260 -18.68 1.51 -15.69
N GLY A 261 -18.59 2.75 -15.24
CA GLY A 261 -19.75 3.63 -15.05
C GLY A 261 -20.80 2.96 -14.13
N PRO A 262 -22.10 3.13 -14.42
CA PRO A 262 -23.19 2.52 -13.65
C PRO A 262 -23.12 1.00 -13.54
N LEU A 263 -22.39 0.33 -14.44
CA LEU A 263 -22.23 -1.14 -14.41
C LEU A 263 -21.47 -1.63 -13.17
N ALA A 264 -20.77 -0.74 -12.45
CA ALA A 264 -20.12 -1.05 -11.18
C ALA A 264 -21.10 -1.56 -10.11
N GLU A 265 -22.37 -1.16 -10.18
CA GLU A 265 -23.36 -1.42 -9.15
C GLU A 265 -23.40 -2.91 -8.75
N GLY A 266 -23.26 -3.15 -7.45
CA GLY A 266 -23.28 -4.51 -6.90
C GLY A 266 -21.95 -5.26 -6.99
N THR A 267 -20.91 -4.67 -7.59
CA THR A 267 -19.56 -5.22 -7.51
C THR A 267 -19.07 -5.19 -6.08
N LEU A 268 -18.47 -6.29 -5.64
CA LEU A 268 -17.95 -6.46 -4.29
C LEU A 268 -16.42 -6.42 -4.30
N PHE A 269 -15.81 -6.00 -3.20
CA PHE A 269 -14.38 -6.19 -2.99
C PHE A 269 -14.03 -6.24 -1.51
N THR A 270 -12.94 -6.93 -1.17
CA THR A 270 -12.37 -6.88 0.19
C THR A 270 -11.42 -5.70 0.34
N PHE A 271 -11.43 -5.04 1.49
CA PHE A 271 -10.40 -4.10 1.91
C PHE A 271 -10.33 -4.04 3.44
N GLY A 272 -9.31 -3.39 4.00
CA GLY A 272 -9.36 -3.06 5.43
C GLY A 272 -10.42 -1.99 5.72
N PRO A 273 -10.89 -1.83 6.96
CA PRO A 273 -11.79 -0.73 7.32
C PRO A 273 -11.26 0.62 6.86
N ASP A 274 -12.12 1.41 6.21
CA ASP A 274 -11.76 2.69 5.60
C ASP A 274 -11.08 3.61 6.62
N PRO A 275 -9.77 3.91 6.46
CA PRO A 275 -9.07 4.73 7.42
C PRO A 275 -9.60 6.17 7.50
N ARG A 276 -10.31 6.66 6.47
CA ARG A 276 -10.90 8.01 6.46
C ARG A 276 -11.97 8.19 7.53
N ASN A 277 -12.58 7.09 8.00
CA ASN A 277 -13.60 7.12 9.04
C ASN A 277 -13.00 7.07 10.46
N LYS A 278 -11.68 6.90 10.61
CA LYS A 278 -11.04 6.83 11.92
C LYS A 278 -10.88 8.23 12.53
N PRO A 279 -11.16 8.41 13.83
CA PRO A 279 -10.89 9.68 14.52
C PRO A 279 -9.43 10.13 14.40
N THR A 280 -8.49 9.17 14.42
CA THR A 280 -7.05 9.39 14.25
C THR A 280 -6.65 9.97 12.89
N ALA A 281 -7.48 9.78 11.86
CA ALA A 281 -7.21 10.26 10.50
C ALA A 281 -7.90 11.60 10.19
N LYS A 282 -8.89 12.03 10.99
CA LYS A 282 -9.78 13.16 10.69
C LYS A 282 -9.03 14.41 10.21
N ALA A 283 -8.02 14.85 10.97
CA ALA A 283 -7.25 16.05 10.64
C ALA A 283 -6.48 15.92 9.31
N ILE A 284 -5.96 14.73 9.00
CA ILE A 284 -5.23 14.48 7.76
C ILE A 284 -6.20 14.39 6.58
N VAL A 285 -7.37 13.77 6.75
CA VAL A 285 -8.44 13.74 5.75
C VAL A 285 -8.89 15.15 5.38
N GLU A 286 -9.09 16.02 6.37
CA GLU A 286 -9.45 17.42 6.16
C GLU A 286 -8.37 18.18 5.36
N LYS A 287 -7.08 17.98 5.66
CA LYS A 287 -5.97 18.57 4.89
C LYS A 287 -5.93 18.10 3.43
N PHE A 288 -6.24 16.83 3.16
CA PHE A 288 -6.34 16.34 1.79
C PHE A 288 -7.53 16.96 1.05
N ARG A 289 -8.72 16.96 1.69
CA ARG A 289 -9.94 17.54 1.11
C ARG A 289 -9.81 19.04 0.83
N ALA A 290 -9.11 19.78 1.68
CA ALA A 290 -8.83 21.20 1.47
C ALA A 290 -8.01 21.47 0.19
N ARG A 291 -7.29 20.47 -0.32
CA ARG A 291 -6.54 20.53 -1.59
C ARG A 291 -7.26 19.84 -2.75
N GLY A 292 -8.51 19.42 -2.56
CA GLY A 292 -9.28 18.70 -3.57
C GLY A 292 -8.81 17.27 -3.82
N ILE A 293 -8.08 16.66 -2.89
CA ILE A 293 -7.61 15.28 -2.98
C ILE A 293 -8.46 14.41 -2.04
N ASP A 294 -9.02 13.31 -2.55
CA ASP A 294 -9.62 12.25 -1.72
C ASP A 294 -8.52 11.26 -1.32
N PRO A 295 -8.19 11.11 -0.02
CA PRO A 295 -7.15 10.20 0.43
C PRO A 295 -7.66 8.75 0.53
N GLU A 296 -8.21 8.25 -0.58
CA GLU A 296 -8.72 6.88 -0.69
C GLU A 296 -7.61 5.84 -0.83
N GLY A 297 -8.01 4.57 -0.76
CA GLY A 297 -7.13 3.41 -0.89
C GLY A 297 -5.94 3.47 0.07
N TYR A 298 -4.74 3.45 -0.50
CA TYR A 298 -3.47 3.31 0.21
C TYR A 298 -2.80 4.64 0.59
N THR A 299 -3.49 5.77 0.39
CA THR A 299 -2.96 7.10 0.75
C THR A 299 -2.64 7.20 2.24
N LEU A 300 -3.61 6.88 3.11
CA LEU A 300 -3.43 6.94 4.56
C LEU A 300 -2.56 5.80 5.10
N TYR A 301 -2.50 4.65 4.41
CA TYR A 301 -1.54 3.59 4.72
C TYR A 301 -0.10 4.04 4.51
N THR A 302 0.16 4.77 3.41
CA THR A 302 1.51 5.28 3.14
C THR A 302 1.91 6.38 4.12
N TYR A 303 0.97 7.25 4.50
CA TYR A 303 1.19 8.22 5.58
C TYR A 303 1.54 7.51 6.90
N ALA A 304 0.83 6.43 7.25
CA ALA A 304 1.10 5.66 8.47
C ALA A 304 2.44 4.93 8.44
N ALA A 305 2.85 4.37 7.30
CA ALA A 305 4.18 3.78 7.14
C ALA A 305 5.30 4.79 7.46
N MET A 306 5.14 6.02 6.97
CA MET A 306 6.06 7.13 7.27
C MET A 306 6.02 7.54 8.75
N GLN A 307 4.83 7.57 9.37
CA GLN A 307 4.68 7.84 10.80
C GLN A 307 5.43 6.82 11.67
N VAL A 308 5.28 5.53 11.37
CA VAL A 308 5.96 4.44 12.09
C VAL A 308 7.48 4.64 12.02
N TRP A 309 8.02 4.86 10.81
CA TRP A 309 9.45 5.06 10.63
C TRP A 309 9.96 6.29 11.40
N ALA A 310 9.30 7.45 11.26
CA ALA A 310 9.77 8.68 11.87
C ALA A 310 9.70 8.65 13.40
N GLN A 311 8.63 8.08 13.97
CA GLN A 311 8.51 7.90 15.43
C GLN A 311 9.59 6.95 15.96
N ALA A 312 9.88 5.86 15.23
CA ALA A 312 10.92 4.92 15.61
C ALA A 312 12.32 5.54 15.50
N VAL A 313 12.60 6.33 14.47
CA VAL A 313 13.85 7.11 14.33
C VAL A 313 14.02 8.09 15.48
N ALA A 314 12.96 8.83 15.84
CA ALA A 314 12.99 9.76 16.96
C ALA A 314 13.30 9.03 18.28
N LYS A 315 12.68 7.86 18.51
CA LYS A 315 12.92 7.03 19.69
C LYS A 315 14.32 6.37 19.69
N ALA A 316 14.83 6.00 18.53
CA ALA A 316 16.15 5.39 18.38
C ALA A 316 17.30 6.40 18.43
N GLY A 317 17.03 7.68 18.14
CA GLY A 317 18.05 8.72 18.01
C GLY A 317 18.94 8.55 16.77
N THR A 318 18.52 7.76 15.78
CA THR A 318 19.33 7.42 14.60
C THR A 318 18.46 6.98 13.42
N THR A 319 18.96 7.18 12.21
CA THR A 319 18.36 6.68 10.96
C THR A 319 18.93 5.33 10.52
N ASP A 320 19.79 4.70 11.33
CA ASP A 320 20.32 3.36 11.05
C ASP A 320 19.18 2.32 10.92
N PRO A 321 18.99 1.70 9.75
CA PRO A 321 17.82 0.86 9.49
C PRO A 321 17.66 -0.33 10.43
N MET A 322 18.74 -1.01 10.81
CA MET A 322 18.68 -2.14 11.73
C MET A 322 18.30 -1.72 13.15
N LYS A 323 18.87 -0.62 13.66
CA LYS A 323 18.49 -0.06 14.97
C LYS A 323 17.04 0.40 14.97
N VAL A 324 16.60 1.09 13.92
CA VAL A 324 15.21 1.53 13.75
C VAL A 324 14.26 0.33 13.70
N MET A 325 14.58 -0.73 12.95
CA MET A 325 13.78 -1.95 12.89
C MET A 325 13.60 -2.59 14.27
N LYS A 326 14.67 -2.70 15.05
CA LYS A 326 14.61 -3.24 16.42
C LYS A 326 13.65 -2.44 17.30
N VAL A 327 13.69 -1.11 17.17
CA VAL A 327 12.77 -0.24 17.89
C VAL A 327 11.32 -0.46 17.41
N ILE A 328 11.08 -0.54 16.09
CA ILE A 328 9.75 -0.78 15.51
C ILE A 328 9.12 -2.06 16.06
N LYS A 329 9.85 -3.19 16.02
CA LYS A 329 9.34 -4.50 16.48
C LYS A 329 9.08 -4.58 17.98
N ALA A 330 9.76 -3.75 18.79
CA ALA A 330 9.60 -3.72 20.24
C ALA A 330 8.56 -2.69 20.73
N GLY A 331 7.95 -1.94 19.81
CA GLY A 331 7.09 -0.81 20.13
C GLY A 331 5.66 -0.95 19.64
N ALA A 332 4.88 0.06 19.99
CA ALA A 332 3.57 0.32 19.41
C ALA A 332 3.54 1.77 18.92
N TRP A 333 2.80 2.02 17.85
CA TRP A 333 2.94 3.23 17.04
C TRP A 333 1.58 3.87 16.81
N ASP A 334 1.42 5.12 17.22
CA ASP A 334 0.18 5.86 17.00
C ASP A 334 0.18 6.43 15.59
N THR A 335 -0.76 5.97 14.75
CA THR A 335 -0.84 6.36 13.34
C THR A 335 -2.23 6.81 12.96
N VAL A 336 -2.38 7.35 11.75
CA VAL A 336 -3.70 7.65 11.16
C VAL A 336 -4.58 6.38 11.03
N LEU A 337 -3.98 5.19 10.92
CA LEU A 337 -4.71 3.91 10.90
C LEU A 337 -5.16 3.45 12.31
N GLY A 338 -4.76 4.16 13.36
CA GLY A 338 -4.84 3.74 14.75
C GLY A 338 -3.49 3.23 15.27
N LYS A 339 -3.51 2.60 16.44
CA LYS A 339 -2.31 2.05 17.06
C LYS A 339 -1.87 0.77 16.34
N LEU A 340 -0.62 0.75 15.86
CA LEU A 340 -0.02 -0.39 15.16
C LEU A 340 1.04 -1.08 16.03
N GLU A 341 1.03 -2.41 15.99
CA GLU A 341 2.06 -3.27 16.56
C GLU A 341 2.40 -4.34 15.54
N PHE A 342 3.68 -4.71 15.48
CA PHE A 342 4.17 -5.69 14.52
C PHE A 342 4.51 -7.00 15.21
N ASP A 343 4.28 -8.11 14.51
CA ASP A 343 4.76 -9.42 14.92
C ASP A 343 6.23 -9.64 14.56
N ALA A 344 6.75 -10.85 14.82
CA ALA A 344 8.15 -11.17 14.54
C ALA A 344 8.48 -11.17 13.04
N LYS A 345 7.50 -11.44 12.16
CA LYS A 345 7.65 -11.49 10.70
C LYS A 345 7.62 -10.09 10.08
N GLY A 346 6.99 -9.14 10.76
CA GLY A 346 6.80 -7.77 10.30
C GLY A 346 5.38 -7.46 9.85
N ASP A 347 4.42 -8.32 10.18
CA ASP A 347 2.99 -8.11 9.92
C ASP A 347 2.33 -7.37 11.09
N ILE A 348 1.34 -6.52 10.82
CA ILE A 348 0.54 -5.92 11.89
C ILE A 348 -0.24 -7.01 12.63
N LYS A 349 -0.31 -6.92 13.97
CA LYS A 349 -0.99 -7.95 14.77
C LYS A 349 -2.51 -7.96 14.65
N LYS A 350 -3.10 -6.77 14.46
CA LYS A 350 -4.54 -6.61 14.30
C LYS A 350 -4.87 -6.46 12.82
N ILE A 351 -5.68 -7.37 12.30
CA ILE A 351 -6.03 -7.40 10.89
C ILE A 351 -7.54 -7.59 10.79
N ASP A 352 -8.18 -6.60 10.20
CA ASP A 352 -9.60 -6.58 9.93
C ASP A 352 -9.72 -6.39 8.41
N TYR A 353 -10.18 -7.39 7.67
CA TYR A 353 -10.70 -7.20 6.31
C TYR A 353 -12.22 -7.22 6.39
N VAL A 354 -12.85 -6.38 5.58
CA VAL A 354 -14.30 -6.26 5.46
C VAL A 354 -14.68 -6.27 3.98
N ILE A 355 -15.99 -6.38 3.70
CA ILE A 355 -16.52 -6.36 2.35
C ILE A 355 -17.05 -4.97 2.04
N TYR A 356 -16.73 -4.48 0.86
CA TYR A 356 -17.28 -3.26 0.28
C TYR A 356 -18.13 -3.60 -0.94
N LYS A 357 -19.15 -2.77 -1.18
CA LYS A 357 -20.01 -2.83 -2.37
C LYS A 357 -20.02 -1.50 -3.10
N TRP A 358 -19.81 -1.54 -4.42
CA TRP A 358 -19.94 -0.39 -5.31
C TRP A 358 -21.41 -0.07 -5.61
N ASP A 359 -21.72 1.23 -5.71
CA ASP A 359 -22.99 1.75 -6.20
C ASP A 359 -22.93 2.17 -7.67
N ASP A 360 -24.08 2.55 -8.23
CA ASP A 360 -24.24 3.01 -9.62
C ASP A 360 -23.64 4.40 -9.89
N LYS A 361 -23.23 5.12 -8.85
CA LYS A 361 -22.64 6.47 -8.89
C LYS A 361 -21.13 6.45 -8.75
N GLY A 362 -20.52 5.27 -8.61
CA GLY A 362 -19.08 5.13 -8.43
C GLY A 362 -18.59 5.47 -7.03
N ASN A 363 -19.44 5.31 -6.02
CA ASN A 363 -19.03 5.22 -4.62
C ASN A 363 -19.03 3.76 -4.17
N TYR A 364 -18.44 3.51 -3.00
CA TYR A 364 -18.51 2.22 -2.34
C TYR A 364 -18.78 2.41 -0.85
N ALA A 365 -19.44 1.43 -0.25
CA ALA A 365 -19.71 1.39 1.18
C ALA A 365 -19.36 0.01 1.75
N GLU A 366 -18.90 0.01 3.00
CA GLU A 366 -18.74 -1.22 3.76
C GLU A 366 -20.12 -1.86 3.94
N ILE A 367 -20.20 -3.17 3.77
CA ILE A 367 -21.42 -3.93 3.99
C ILE A 367 -21.19 -4.96 5.09
N ASP A 368 -22.24 -5.16 5.90
CA ASP A 368 -22.25 -6.25 6.86
C ASP A 368 -22.20 -7.58 6.09
N PRO A 369 -21.26 -8.50 6.40
CA PRO A 369 -21.27 -9.84 5.82
C PRO A 369 -22.55 -10.64 6.13
N ALA A 370 -23.49 -10.12 6.93
CA ALA A 370 -24.79 -10.73 7.24
C ALA A 370 -26.00 -10.25 6.42
N ILE A 371 -25.84 -9.31 5.48
CA ILE A 371 -26.96 -8.76 4.70
C ILE A 371 -26.81 -9.08 3.21
#